data_AF-A0A0N1CG88-F1
#
_entry.id   AF-A0A0N1CG88-F1
#
_cell.length_a   1.000
_cell.length_b   1.000
_cell.length_c   1.000
_cell.angle_alpha   90.00
_cell.angle_beta   90.00
_cell.angle_gamma   90.00
#
_symmetry.space_group_name_H-M   'P 1'
#
loop_
_entity.id
_entity.type
_entity.pdbx_description
1 polymer ?
#
loop_
_entity_poly.entity_id
_entity_poly.type
_entity_poly.pdbx_seq_one_letter_code
_entity_poly.pdbx_strand_id
1 'polypeptide(L)'
;MRLMHEPEMNAADSTLTYVDAEALKRLAQGLTFDLPRCAQVLDGALISLNEQTGLPDRMLAWIRAGGLMSGTGPVERRGRIIVDITQTMNADRQQGYFATVLCKSDERESAPVAFFSMHSPTLDVPMRVEVPLRALMVGNPPLAGSYTLYVHALMTSLGETYVYYGITKRGWSIRFNEHTRAAVAQRSKRLLARKLDELIDARAAELSGRGDDRAKLAGIISAVCGTGMSREAALAAEERMVDKYSLASKHPYGLNMIPGGLAGLSHIRNFLRDR
;
A
#
# COMPACT_ATOMS: atom_id res chain seq x y z
N MET A 1 -26.24 14.97 -28.23
CA MET A 1 -25.39 14.11 -27.38
C MET A 1 -24.02 14.01 -28.05
N ARG A 2 -23.09 14.91 -27.72
CA ARG A 2 -21.74 14.94 -28.32
C ARG A 2 -20.88 13.90 -27.60
N LEU A 3 -20.43 12.89 -28.34
CA LEU A 3 -19.33 12.03 -27.93
C LEU A 3 -18.11 12.93 -27.74
N MET A 4 -17.69 13.12 -26.49
CA MET A 4 -16.39 13.72 -26.22
C MET A 4 -15.34 12.69 -26.65
N HIS A 5 -14.60 13.02 -27.71
CA HIS A 5 -13.34 12.37 -28.03
C HIS A 5 -12.45 12.46 -26.79
N GLU A 6 -12.09 11.31 -26.22
CA GLU A 6 -10.91 11.21 -25.39
C GLU A 6 -9.71 11.62 -26.26
N PRO A 7 -8.86 12.55 -25.81
CA PRO A 7 -7.67 12.91 -26.57
C PRO A 7 -6.77 11.68 -26.68
N GLU A 8 -6.53 11.26 -27.92
CA GLU A 8 -5.52 10.27 -28.29
C GLU A 8 -4.15 10.68 -27.71
N MET A 9 -3.44 9.68 -27.21
CA MET A 9 -2.08 9.76 -26.72
C MET A 9 -1.16 10.50 -27.70
N ASN A 10 -0.76 11.72 -27.36
CA ASN A 10 0.55 12.24 -27.74
C ASN A 10 1.52 11.98 -26.56
N ALA A 11 1.82 10.71 -26.32
CA ALA A 11 2.93 10.29 -25.49
C ALA A 11 4.13 10.14 -26.42
N ALA A 12 5.14 11.00 -26.27
CA ALA A 12 6.45 10.67 -26.79
C ALA A 12 6.88 9.33 -26.15
N ASP A 13 7.15 8.34 -27.01
CA ASP A 13 7.62 6.99 -26.70
C ASP A 13 8.93 7.01 -25.89
N SER A 14 8.87 7.20 -24.58
CA SER A 14 9.96 6.80 -23.70
C SER A 14 9.57 5.50 -23.00
N THR A 15 10.15 4.38 -23.46
CA THR A 15 10.14 3.16 -22.67
C THR A 15 10.82 3.42 -21.33
N LEU A 16 10.10 3.22 -20.22
CA LEU A 16 10.63 3.36 -18.86
C LEU A 16 11.80 2.40 -18.66
N THR A 17 12.86 2.85 -17.99
CA THR A 17 14.11 2.09 -17.85
C THR A 17 14.04 1.06 -16.72
N TYR A 18 13.55 1.50 -15.56
CA TYR A 18 13.51 0.73 -14.33
C TYR A 18 12.08 0.36 -13.94
N VAL A 19 11.09 1.19 -14.24
CA VAL A 19 9.71 1.06 -13.74
C VAL A 19 8.84 0.20 -14.67
N ASP A 20 8.16 -0.78 -14.08
CA ASP A 20 7.08 -1.53 -14.73
C ASP A 20 5.75 -0.78 -14.52
N ALA A 21 5.29 -0.11 -15.58
CA ALA A 21 4.05 0.67 -15.56
C ALA A 21 2.80 -0.17 -15.25
N GLU A 22 2.76 -1.43 -15.67
CA GLU A 22 1.60 -2.30 -15.43
C GLU A 22 1.60 -2.82 -13.99
N ALA A 23 2.77 -3.16 -13.44
CA ALA A 23 2.89 -3.48 -12.02
C ALA A 23 2.50 -2.29 -11.13
N LEU A 24 2.99 -1.08 -11.46
CA LEU A 24 2.60 0.15 -10.78
C LEU A 24 1.10 0.38 -10.87
N LYS A 25 0.52 0.29 -12.06
CA LYS A 25 -0.92 0.42 -12.26
C LYS A 25 -1.65 -0.54 -11.34
N ARG A 26 -1.30 -1.82 -11.32
CA ARG A 26 -2.00 -2.83 -10.52
C ARG A 26 -1.85 -2.65 -9.01
N LEU A 27 -0.71 -2.13 -8.55
CA LEU A 27 -0.42 -1.91 -7.13
C LEU A 27 -0.84 -0.52 -6.63
N ALA A 28 -1.13 0.44 -7.51
CA ALA A 28 -1.56 1.78 -7.14
C ALA A 28 -2.93 2.18 -7.74
N GLN A 29 -3.61 1.26 -8.44
CA GLN A 29 -4.94 1.50 -9.01
C GLN A 29 -5.93 1.93 -7.93
N GLY A 30 -6.79 2.91 -8.23
CA GLY A 30 -7.82 3.38 -7.31
C GLY A 30 -7.32 4.39 -6.28
N LEU A 31 -6.04 4.75 -6.32
CA LEU A 31 -5.55 5.98 -5.73
C LEU A 31 -5.87 7.16 -6.66
N THR A 32 -5.86 8.38 -6.13
CA THR A 32 -6.16 9.61 -6.89
C THR A 32 -5.02 10.08 -7.80
N PHE A 33 -4.01 9.23 -8.02
CA PHE A 33 -2.81 9.56 -8.78
C PHE A 33 -3.01 9.41 -10.29
N ASP A 34 -2.39 10.29 -11.08
CA ASP A 34 -2.07 10.01 -12.49
C ASP A 34 -0.90 9.02 -12.53
N LEU A 35 -1.24 7.74 -12.67
CA LEU A 35 -0.27 6.64 -12.60
C LEU A 35 0.78 6.67 -13.74
N PRO A 36 0.43 6.97 -15.00
CA PRO A 36 1.43 7.22 -16.04
C PRO A 36 2.47 8.28 -15.66
N ARG A 37 2.03 9.45 -15.14
CA ARG A 37 2.96 10.51 -14.72
C ARG A 37 3.78 10.11 -13.50
N CYS A 38 3.17 9.39 -12.54
CA CYS A 38 3.88 8.85 -11.39
C CYS A 38 4.99 7.85 -11.80
N ALA A 39 4.72 7.02 -12.80
CA ALA A 39 5.71 6.08 -13.33
C ALA A 39 6.90 6.82 -13.96
N GLN A 40 6.66 7.91 -14.70
CA GLN A 40 7.72 8.74 -15.28
C GLN A 40 8.62 9.39 -14.23
N VAL A 41 8.04 10.03 -13.20
CA VAL A 41 8.85 10.69 -12.16
C VAL A 41 9.57 9.68 -11.27
N LEU A 42 8.97 8.52 -11.01
CA LEU A 42 9.64 7.42 -10.33
C LEU A 42 10.83 6.91 -11.15
N ASP A 43 10.67 6.70 -12.46
CA ASP A 43 11.74 6.23 -13.34
C ASP A 43 12.90 7.23 -13.39
N GLY A 44 12.61 8.52 -13.54
CA GLY A 44 13.62 9.58 -13.49
C GLY A 44 14.38 9.65 -12.15
N ALA A 45 13.67 9.45 -11.03
CA ALA A 45 14.31 9.36 -9.72
C ALA A 45 15.20 8.11 -9.58
N LEU A 46 14.80 6.97 -10.16
CA LEU A 46 15.62 5.77 -10.18
C LEU A 46 16.85 5.90 -11.09
N ILE A 47 16.74 6.55 -12.25
CA ILE A 47 17.90 6.88 -13.09
C ILE A 47 18.91 7.72 -12.30
N SER A 48 18.45 8.81 -11.68
CA SER A 48 19.30 9.70 -10.89
C SER A 48 19.93 8.98 -9.68
N LEU A 49 19.17 8.11 -9.01
CA LEU A 49 19.68 7.28 -7.91
C LEU A 49 20.72 6.27 -8.41
N ASN A 50 20.53 5.70 -9.60
CA ASN A 50 21.45 4.74 -10.18
C ASN A 50 22.81 5.37 -10.50
N GLU A 51 22.82 6.57 -11.08
CA GLU A 51 24.05 7.32 -11.34
C GLU A 51 24.88 7.53 -10.06
N GLN A 52 24.22 7.67 -8.91
CA GLN A 52 24.87 7.91 -7.62
C GLN A 52 25.27 6.64 -6.87
N THR A 53 24.57 5.53 -7.08
CA THR A 53 24.65 4.35 -6.17
C THR A 53 24.75 3.00 -6.84
N GLY A 54 24.43 2.93 -8.14
CA GLY A 54 24.23 1.68 -8.87
C GLY A 54 23.18 0.74 -8.25
N LEU A 55 22.33 1.23 -7.33
CA LEU A 55 21.36 0.37 -6.63
C LEU A 55 20.27 -0.16 -7.57
N PRO A 56 19.60 0.67 -8.38
CA PRO A 56 18.59 0.20 -9.34
C PRO A 56 19.11 -0.88 -10.31
N ASP A 57 20.32 -0.72 -10.88
CA ASP A 57 20.91 -1.76 -11.74
C ASP A 57 21.15 -3.07 -11.01
N ARG A 58 21.67 -3.01 -9.78
CA ARG A 58 21.85 -4.21 -8.92
C ARG A 58 20.50 -4.87 -8.60
N MET A 59 19.46 -4.07 -8.35
CA MET A 59 18.11 -4.58 -8.12
C MET A 59 17.56 -5.29 -9.37
N LEU A 60 17.72 -4.72 -10.56
CA LEU A 60 17.32 -5.36 -11.82
C LEU A 60 18.09 -6.66 -12.07
N ALA A 61 19.41 -6.67 -11.86
CA ALA A 61 20.22 -7.87 -12.00
C ALA A 61 19.75 -8.98 -11.03
N TRP A 62 19.44 -8.61 -9.78
CA TRP A 62 18.91 -9.53 -8.78
C TRP A 62 17.51 -10.07 -9.15
N ILE A 63 16.60 -9.22 -9.64
CA ILE A 63 15.27 -9.62 -10.13
C ILE A 63 15.43 -10.64 -11.27
N ARG A 64 16.29 -10.35 -12.26
CA ARG A 64 16.56 -11.24 -13.40
C ARG A 64 17.18 -12.57 -12.98
N ALA A 65 17.96 -12.59 -11.90
CA ALA A 65 18.55 -13.80 -11.34
C ALA A 65 17.55 -14.68 -10.56
N GLY A 66 16.28 -14.27 -10.43
CA GLY A 66 15.24 -15.01 -9.71
C GLY A 66 14.70 -14.32 -8.45
N GLY A 67 15.13 -13.09 -8.17
CA GLY A 67 14.62 -12.28 -7.06
C GLY A 67 14.79 -12.98 -5.71
N LEU A 68 13.71 -13.09 -4.93
CA LEU A 68 13.78 -13.72 -3.59
C LEU A 68 14.25 -15.18 -3.63
N MET A 69 14.10 -15.87 -4.77
CA MET A 69 14.60 -17.23 -4.92
C MET A 69 16.13 -17.29 -5.07
N SER A 70 16.77 -16.20 -5.47
CA SER A 70 18.24 -16.11 -5.59
C SER A 70 18.92 -15.51 -4.35
N GLY A 71 18.15 -15.25 -3.28
CA GLY A 71 18.65 -14.77 -2.00
C GLY A 71 18.20 -13.35 -1.64
N THR A 72 18.86 -12.76 -0.65
CA THR A 72 18.53 -11.41 -0.16
C THR A 72 18.79 -10.36 -1.24
N GLY A 73 17.81 -9.48 -1.45
CA GLY A 73 17.94 -8.38 -2.40
C GLY A 73 18.98 -7.35 -1.99
N PRO A 74 19.50 -6.56 -2.94
CA PRO A 74 20.48 -5.54 -2.63
C PRO A 74 19.88 -4.44 -1.74
N VAL A 75 20.67 -4.01 -0.76
CA VAL A 75 20.35 -2.92 0.16
C VAL A 75 21.41 -1.83 0.05
N GLU A 76 21.04 -0.61 0.42
CA GLU A 76 21.97 0.53 0.47
C GLU A 76 22.59 0.63 1.87
N ARG A 77 23.93 0.68 1.92
CA ARG A 77 24.67 0.67 3.19
C ARG A 77 24.39 1.89 4.06
N ARG A 78 24.08 3.03 3.43
CA ARG A 78 23.81 4.30 4.11
C ARG A 78 22.47 4.31 4.86
N GLY A 79 21.51 3.46 4.48
CA GLY A 79 20.16 3.47 5.03
C GLY A 79 19.13 2.93 4.05
N ARG A 80 17.88 2.82 4.52
CA ARG A 80 16.77 2.45 3.64
C ARG A 80 16.52 3.54 2.61
N ILE A 81 16.51 3.17 1.34
CA ILE A 81 16.05 4.05 0.29
C ILE A 81 14.53 4.10 0.26
N ILE A 82 14.00 5.32 0.28
CA ILE A 82 12.58 5.62 0.13
C ILE A 82 12.47 6.55 -1.07
N VAL A 83 11.65 6.19 -2.06
CA VAL A 83 11.27 7.12 -3.13
C VAL A 83 9.86 7.59 -2.86
N ASP A 84 9.72 8.82 -2.38
CA ASP A 84 8.42 9.41 -2.00
C ASP A 84 7.81 10.16 -3.18
N ILE A 85 6.68 9.62 -3.66
CA ILE A 85 5.93 10.09 -4.82
C ILE A 85 4.76 10.93 -4.31
N THR A 86 4.71 12.18 -4.75
CA THR A 86 3.66 13.13 -4.42
C THR A 86 3.08 13.73 -5.68
N GLN A 87 1.77 13.97 -5.65
CA GLN A 87 1.05 14.75 -6.64
C GLN A 87 0.45 15.95 -5.94
N THR A 88 0.78 17.14 -6.42
CA THR A 88 0.25 18.40 -5.88
C THR A 88 -0.52 19.15 -6.96
N MET A 89 -1.35 20.08 -6.55
CA MET A 89 -2.09 20.95 -7.45
C MET A 89 -1.87 22.39 -6.99
N ASN A 90 -1.45 23.27 -7.91
CA ASN A 90 -1.27 24.69 -7.59
C ASN A 90 -2.62 25.44 -7.62
N ALA A 91 -2.58 26.73 -7.30
CA ALA A 91 -3.77 27.60 -7.29
C ALA A 91 -4.48 27.65 -8.66
N ASP A 92 -3.72 27.51 -9.75
CA ASP A 92 -4.21 27.50 -11.14
C ASP A 92 -4.71 26.12 -11.59
N ARG A 93 -4.86 25.17 -10.67
CA ARG A 93 -5.27 23.77 -10.92
C ARG A 93 -4.32 22.97 -11.82
N GLN A 94 -3.09 23.44 -12.00
CA GLN A 94 -2.05 22.67 -12.67
C GLN A 94 -1.48 21.63 -11.71
N GLN A 95 -1.31 20.41 -12.22
CA GLN A 95 -0.81 19.28 -11.43
C GLN A 95 0.71 19.19 -11.53
N GLY A 96 1.38 19.10 -10.39
CA GLY A 96 2.80 18.79 -10.27
C GLY A 96 2.99 17.36 -9.79
N TYR A 97 4.04 16.70 -10.29
CA TYR A 97 4.41 15.33 -9.98
C TYR A 97 5.87 15.30 -9.54
N PHE A 98 6.13 14.72 -8.38
CA PHE A 98 7.46 14.72 -7.79
C PHE A 98 7.79 13.34 -7.22
N ALA A 99 9.05 12.94 -7.38
CA ALA A 99 9.62 11.79 -6.71
C ALA A 99 10.87 12.26 -5.96
N THR A 100 10.81 12.20 -4.62
CA THR A 100 11.92 12.59 -3.75
C THR A 100 12.61 11.34 -3.23
N VAL A 101 13.92 11.25 -3.42
CA VAL A 101 14.70 10.13 -2.87
C VAL A 101 15.21 10.50 -1.48
N LEU A 102 14.81 9.71 -0.49
CA LEU A 102 15.23 9.84 0.90
C LEU A 102 16.07 8.61 1.29
N CYS A 103 17.04 8.82 2.18
CA CYS A 103 17.83 7.74 2.76
C CYS A 103 17.68 7.76 4.28
N LYS A 104 17.01 6.75 4.83
CA LYS A 104 16.74 6.64 6.26
C LYS A 104 17.81 5.79 6.94
N SER A 105 18.77 6.46 7.58
CA SER A 105 20.05 5.86 8.01
C SER A 105 19.98 4.88 9.18
N ASP A 106 18.89 4.91 9.95
CA ASP A 106 18.56 3.99 11.04
C ASP A 106 17.87 2.70 10.56
N GLU A 107 17.51 2.61 9.27
CA GLU A 107 16.83 1.44 8.66
C GLU A 107 17.72 0.66 7.67
N ARG A 108 19.02 0.51 7.95
CA ARG A 108 20.04 0.00 6.99
C ARG A 108 19.76 -1.40 6.40
N GLU A 109 19.02 -2.24 7.12
CA GLU A 109 18.69 -3.61 6.69
C GLU A 109 17.33 -3.70 5.98
N SER A 110 16.63 -2.58 5.83
CA SER A 110 15.30 -2.56 5.23
C SER A 110 15.37 -2.44 3.71
N ALA A 111 14.51 -3.19 3.04
CA ALA A 111 14.40 -3.13 1.59
C ALA A 111 13.94 -1.74 1.10
N PRO A 112 14.44 -1.28 -0.06
CA PRO A 112 13.96 -0.06 -0.69
C PRO A 112 12.45 -0.07 -0.93
N VAL A 113 11.83 1.09 -0.82
CA VAL A 113 10.37 1.26 -0.88
C VAL A 113 9.99 2.51 -1.67
N ALA A 114 8.88 2.44 -2.39
CA ALA A 114 8.21 3.60 -2.96
C ALA A 114 7.03 3.99 -2.05
N PHE A 115 6.95 5.26 -1.69
CA PHE A 115 5.81 5.83 -0.99
C PHE A 115 4.93 6.58 -1.99
N PHE A 116 3.63 6.39 -1.89
CA PHE A 116 2.65 7.25 -2.54
C PHE A 116 1.95 8.05 -1.44
N SER A 117 2.40 9.28 -1.28
CA SER A 117 1.96 10.15 -0.19
C SER A 117 0.81 11.03 -0.65
N MET A 118 -0.29 10.97 0.09
CA MET A 118 -1.56 11.63 -0.19
C MET A 118 -2.07 12.32 1.06
N HIS A 119 -3.08 13.15 0.86
CA HIS A 119 -3.79 13.79 1.95
C HIS A 119 -5.30 13.68 1.69
N SER A 120 -6.06 13.25 2.69
CA SER A 120 -7.53 13.22 2.59
C SER A 120 -8.06 14.65 2.73
N PRO A 121 -8.71 15.24 1.72
CA PRO A 121 -9.27 16.58 1.86
C PRO A 121 -10.44 16.63 2.83
N THR A 122 -11.23 15.55 2.91
CA THR A 122 -12.45 15.49 3.73
C THR A 122 -12.15 15.28 5.21
N LEU A 123 -11.14 14.47 5.51
CA LEU A 123 -10.77 14.14 6.90
C LEU A 123 -9.57 14.93 7.40
N ASP A 124 -8.91 15.69 6.51
CA ASP A 124 -7.71 16.45 6.81
C ASP A 124 -6.64 15.57 7.50
N VAL A 125 -6.33 14.40 6.92
CA VAL A 125 -5.34 13.47 7.46
C VAL A 125 -4.39 12.96 6.38
N PRO A 126 -3.11 12.73 6.72
CA PRO A 126 -2.16 12.10 5.81
C PRO A 126 -2.56 10.65 5.53
N MET A 127 -2.36 10.25 4.28
CA MET A 127 -2.52 8.88 3.81
C MET A 127 -1.28 8.46 3.04
N ARG A 128 -0.76 7.27 3.31
CA ARG A 128 0.43 6.77 2.61
C ARG A 128 0.23 5.34 2.14
N VAL A 129 0.64 5.07 0.92
CA VAL A 129 0.81 3.70 0.42
C VAL A 129 2.28 3.39 0.32
N GLU A 130 2.69 2.26 0.88
CA GLU A 130 4.07 1.78 0.82
C GLU A 130 4.13 0.55 -0.08
N VAL A 131 4.89 0.64 -1.16
CA VAL A 131 5.09 -0.48 -2.10
C VAL A 131 6.57 -0.82 -2.14
N PRO A 132 6.97 -2.09 -1.92
CA PRO A 132 8.37 -2.48 -2.05
C PRO A 132 8.87 -2.11 -3.44
N LEU A 133 9.97 -1.36 -3.53
CA LEU A 133 10.41 -0.77 -4.79
C LEU A 133 10.64 -1.85 -5.85
N ARG A 134 11.20 -3.00 -5.43
CA ARG A 134 11.40 -4.18 -6.28
C ARG A 134 10.12 -4.65 -7.00
N ALA A 135 8.94 -4.45 -6.41
CA ALA A 135 7.68 -4.90 -6.98
C ALA A 135 7.16 -3.96 -8.09
N LEU A 136 7.75 -2.77 -8.21
CA LEU A 136 7.46 -1.79 -9.25
C LEU A 136 8.50 -1.79 -10.37
N MET A 137 9.51 -2.67 -10.29
CA MET A 137 10.61 -2.69 -11.25
C MET A 137 10.37 -3.70 -12.39
N VAL A 138 10.90 -3.40 -13.57
CA VAL A 138 10.83 -4.29 -14.73
C VAL A 138 11.54 -5.63 -14.49
N GLY A 139 11.08 -6.67 -15.17
CA GLY A 139 11.65 -8.01 -15.12
C GLY A 139 11.01 -8.95 -14.08
N ASN A 140 10.08 -8.46 -13.26
CA ASN A 140 9.27 -9.32 -12.41
C ASN A 140 8.24 -10.12 -13.24
N PRO A 141 7.80 -11.29 -12.76
CA PRO A 141 6.65 -11.98 -13.34
C PRO A 141 5.38 -11.10 -13.28
N PRO A 142 4.47 -11.23 -14.26
CA PRO A 142 3.20 -10.52 -14.24
C PRO A 142 2.42 -10.80 -12.94
N LEU A 143 1.88 -9.73 -12.34
CA LEU A 143 1.14 -9.86 -11.09
C LEU A 143 -0.27 -10.42 -11.27
N ALA A 144 -0.81 -10.45 -12.50
CA ALA A 144 -2.13 -10.98 -12.81
C ALA A 144 -2.31 -12.43 -12.29
N GLY A 145 -3.43 -12.71 -11.63
CA GLY A 145 -3.73 -14.04 -11.07
C GLY A 145 -2.97 -14.42 -9.79
N SER A 146 -1.92 -13.68 -9.42
CA SER A 146 -1.15 -13.85 -8.18
C SER A 146 -1.79 -13.15 -6.98
N TYR A 147 -1.36 -13.52 -5.77
CA TYR A 147 -1.78 -12.91 -4.52
C TYR A 147 -0.84 -11.78 -4.09
N THR A 148 -1.44 -10.79 -3.44
CA THR A 148 -0.78 -9.70 -2.71
C THR A 148 -1.14 -9.80 -1.24
N LEU A 149 -0.14 -9.76 -0.36
CA LEU A 149 -0.29 -9.57 1.08
C LEU A 149 -0.12 -8.09 1.40
N TYR A 150 -1.04 -7.55 2.18
CA TYR A 150 -1.04 -6.14 2.58
C TYR A 150 -1.35 -5.98 4.06
N VAL A 151 -1.02 -4.80 4.59
CA VAL A 151 -1.44 -4.33 5.90
C VAL A 151 -2.11 -2.96 5.79
N HIS A 152 -3.15 -2.73 6.57
CA HIS A 152 -3.70 -1.42 6.85
C HIS A 152 -3.39 -1.06 8.30
N ALA A 153 -2.77 0.10 8.50
CA ALA A 153 -2.48 0.68 9.80
C ALA A 153 -3.30 1.98 9.95
N LEU A 154 -4.17 2.02 10.96
CA LEU A 154 -4.97 3.18 11.33
C LEU A 154 -4.31 3.86 12.53
N MET A 155 -3.77 5.05 12.31
CA MET A 155 -3.09 5.82 13.35
C MET A 155 -4.09 6.73 14.06
N THR A 156 -3.99 6.82 15.38
CA THR A 156 -4.89 7.67 16.18
C THR A 156 -4.20 8.92 16.71
N SER A 157 -5.01 9.92 17.06
CA SER A 157 -4.57 11.14 17.74
C SER A 157 -3.93 10.90 19.12
N LEU A 158 -4.10 9.69 19.69
CA LEU A 158 -3.52 9.29 20.96
C LEU A 158 -2.20 8.50 20.79
N GLY A 159 -1.71 8.38 19.55
CA GLY A 159 -0.46 7.66 19.24
C GLY A 159 -0.62 6.15 19.07
N GLU A 160 -1.86 5.63 19.08
CA GLU A 160 -2.12 4.20 18.87
C GLU A 160 -2.13 3.86 17.38
N THR A 161 -1.80 2.61 17.04
CA THR A 161 -1.84 2.13 15.66
C THR A 161 -2.55 0.79 15.58
N TYR A 162 -3.76 0.79 15.02
CA TYR A 162 -4.52 -0.43 14.80
C TYR A 162 -4.13 -1.08 13.47
N VAL A 163 -3.89 -2.39 13.48
CA VAL A 163 -3.34 -3.11 12.32
C VAL A 163 -4.26 -4.23 11.83
N TYR A 164 -4.39 -4.33 10.52
CA TYR A 164 -5.11 -5.40 9.83
C TYR A 164 -4.26 -5.96 8.70
N TYR A 165 -4.05 -7.27 8.67
CA TYR A 165 -3.42 -7.96 7.53
C TYR A 165 -4.46 -8.67 6.68
N GLY A 166 -4.22 -8.73 5.38
CA GLY A 166 -5.05 -9.51 4.47
C GLY A 166 -4.34 -9.88 3.17
N ILE A 167 -4.88 -10.88 2.48
CA ILE A 167 -4.45 -11.25 1.12
C ILE A 167 -5.53 -10.99 0.08
N THR A 168 -5.13 -10.78 -1.17
CA THR A 168 -6.06 -10.58 -2.30
C THR A 168 -5.42 -10.89 -3.65
N LYS A 169 -6.23 -11.36 -4.61
CA LYS A 169 -5.87 -11.42 -6.03
C LYS A 169 -6.33 -10.19 -6.82
N ARG A 170 -7.30 -9.44 -6.29
CA ARG A 170 -8.02 -8.37 -7.02
C ARG A 170 -7.32 -7.02 -6.99
N GLY A 171 -6.32 -6.85 -6.11
CA GLY A 171 -5.72 -5.56 -5.78
C GLY A 171 -6.07 -5.16 -4.35
N TRP A 172 -5.09 -4.64 -3.62
CA TRP A 172 -5.24 -4.27 -2.20
C TRP A 172 -6.08 -3.00 -2.04
N SER A 173 -5.98 -2.05 -2.96
CA SER A 173 -6.74 -0.78 -2.94
C SER A 173 -8.24 -1.02 -3.10
N ILE A 174 -8.64 -1.98 -3.94
CA ILE A 174 -10.04 -2.43 -4.06
C ILE A 174 -10.53 -2.97 -2.71
N ARG A 175 -9.72 -3.79 -2.03
CA ARG A 175 -10.06 -4.32 -0.71
C ARG A 175 -10.18 -3.22 0.34
N PHE A 176 -9.27 -2.26 0.33
CA PHE A 176 -9.35 -1.10 1.20
C PHE A 176 -10.64 -0.31 0.97
N ASN A 177 -11.00 -0.03 -0.28
CA ASN A 177 -12.25 0.63 -0.63
C ASN A 177 -13.49 -0.15 -0.19
N GLU A 178 -13.48 -1.49 -0.23
CA GLU A 178 -14.54 -2.32 0.34
C GLU A 178 -14.64 -2.15 1.87
N HIS A 179 -13.52 -2.03 2.58
CA HIS A 179 -13.50 -1.75 4.01
C HIS A 179 -14.04 -0.36 4.33
N THR A 180 -13.60 0.68 3.61
CA THR A 180 -14.06 2.06 3.78
C THR A 180 -15.55 2.19 3.49
N ARG A 181 -16.05 1.58 2.40
CA ARG A 181 -17.49 1.55 2.10
C ARG A 181 -18.27 0.83 3.20
N ALA A 182 -17.76 -0.29 3.72
CA ALA A 182 -18.41 -1.02 4.80
C ALA A 182 -18.38 -0.26 6.13
N ALA A 183 -17.41 0.63 6.35
CA ALA A 183 -17.37 1.51 7.51
C ALA A 183 -18.47 2.58 7.41
N VAL A 184 -18.60 3.24 6.26
CA VAL A 184 -19.53 4.38 6.08
C VAL A 184 -20.98 3.96 5.83
N ALA A 185 -21.21 2.86 5.11
CA ALA A 185 -22.55 2.53 4.62
C ALA A 185 -23.39 1.66 5.58
N GLN A 186 -22.76 0.93 6.50
CA GLN A 186 -23.44 -0.07 7.34
C GLN A 186 -22.78 -0.19 8.71
N ARG A 187 -23.54 -0.57 9.75
CA ARG A 187 -22.98 -1.07 11.02
C ARG A 187 -22.33 -2.43 10.80
N SER A 188 -21.16 -2.43 10.16
CA SER A 188 -20.40 -3.64 9.87
C SER A 188 -20.07 -4.38 11.17
N LYS A 189 -20.14 -5.72 11.16
CA LYS A 189 -19.68 -6.53 12.30
C LYS A 189 -18.17 -6.76 12.30
N ARG A 190 -17.46 -6.36 11.23
CA ARG A 190 -16.02 -6.57 11.06
C ARG A 190 -15.23 -5.52 11.84
N LEU A 191 -14.24 -5.95 12.63
CA LEU A 191 -13.43 -5.07 13.48
C LEU A 191 -12.80 -3.89 12.71
N LEU A 192 -12.12 -4.16 11.59
CA LEU A 192 -11.50 -3.09 10.79
C LEU A 192 -12.51 -2.03 10.36
N ALA A 193 -13.67 -2.42 9.84
CA ALA A 193 -14.67 -1.47 9.37
C ALA A 193 -15.28 -0.66 10.52
N ARG A 194 -15.59 -1.30 11.67
CA ARG A 194 -16.09 -0.59 12.86
C ARG A 194 -15.08 0.40 13.41
N LYS A 195 -13.82 -0.03 13.56
CA LYS A 195 -12.77 0.85 14.09
C LYS A 195 -12.54 2.03 13.15
N LEU A 196 -12.54 1.80 11.83
CA LEU A 196 -12.41 2.87 10.85
C LEU A 196 -13.59 3.85 10.93
N ASP A 197 -14.83 3.36 11.05
CA ASP A 197 -16.03 4.19 11.24
C ASP A 197 -15.93 5.05 12.51
N GLU A 198 -15.62 4.44 13.67
CA GLU A 198 -15.44 5.14 14.94
C GLU A 198 -14.40 6.27 14.86
N LEU A 199 -13.24 6.00 14.24
CA LEU A 199 -12.16 6.97 14.10
C LEU A 199 -12.50 8.10 13.11
N ILE A 200 -13.24 7.78 12.04
CA ILE A 200 -13.73 8.77 11.05
C ILE A 200 -14.77 9.69 11.69
N ASP A 201 -15.76 9.12 12.39
CA ASP A 201 -16.83 9.89 13.06
C ASP A 201 -16.24 10.84 14.11
N ALA A 202 -15.27 10.39 14.91
CA ALA A 202 -14.58 11.24 15.89
C ALA A 202 -13.75 12.36 15.22
N ARG A 203 -13.08 12.08 14.09
CA ARG A 203 -12.35 13.11 13.33
C ARG A 203 -13.30 14.12 12.68
N ALA A 204 -14.42 13.68 12.14
CA ALA A 204 -15.44 14.57 11.57
C ALA A 204 -16.10 15.46 12.64
N ALA A 205 -16.32 14.93 13.85
CA ALA A 205 -16.77 15.71 15.00
C ALA A 205 -15.80 16.87 15.30
N GLU A 206 -14.51 16.58 15.39
CA GLU A 206 -13.47 17.57 15.65
C GLU A 206 -13.44 18.66 14.56
N LEU A 207 -13.44 18.27 13.28
CA LEU A 207 -13.42 19.22 12.16
C LEU A 207 -14.66 20.11 12.10
N SER A 208 -15.79 19.66 12.67
CA SER A 208 -17.02 20.45 12.77
C SER A 208 -17.13 21.26 14.07
N GLY A 209 -16.09 21.24 14.92
CA GLY A 209 -16.07 21.94 16.20
C GLY A 209 -16.91 21.28 17.30
N ARG A 210 -17.38 20.04 17.09
CA ARG A 210 -18.09 19.26 18.10
C ARG A 210 -17.08 18.60 19.03
N GLY A 211 -17.22 18.82 20.34
CA GLY A 211 -16.41 18.14 21.35
C GLY A 211 -16.57 16.62 21.26
N ASP A 212 -15.45 15.90 21.20
CA ASP A 212 -15.39 14.45 21.14
C ASP A 212 -14.09 13.96 21.81
N ASP A 213 -14.24 13.23 22.92
CA ASP A 213 -13.10 12.74 23.71
C ASP A 213 -12.51 11.43 23.18
N ARG A 214 -13.14 10.80 22.17
CA ARG A 214 -12.63 9.57 21.57
C ARG A 214 -11.34 9.83 20.80
N ALA A 215 -10.57 8.77 20.62
CA ALA A 215 -9.43 8.75 19.71
C ALA A 215 -9.90 9.05 18.27
N LYS A 216 -9.17 9.91 17.58
CA LYS A 216 -9.53 10.39 16.24
C LYS A 216 -8.60 9.79 15.21
N LEU A 217 -9.04 9.63 13.98
CA LEU A 217 -8.14 9.24 12.91
C LEU A 217 -7.08 10.33 12.71
N ALA A 218 -5.81 9.97 12.80
CA ALA A 218 -4.66 10.85 12.58
C ALA A 218 -3.90 10.52 11.29
N GLY A 219 -4.11 9.34 10.72
CA GLY A 219 -3.50 8.95 9.47
C GLY A 219 -3.78 7.50 9.09
N ILE A 220 -3.54 7.17 7.83
CA ILE A 220 -3.68 5.81 7.32
C ILE A 220 -2.41 5.43 6.56
N ILE A 221 -1.81 4.30 6.91
CA ILE A 221 -0.75 3.67 6.12
C ILE A 221 -1.27 2.35 5.58
N SER A 222 -1.17 2.16 4.26
CA SER A 222 -1.38 0.86 3.63
C SER A 222 -0.07 0.37 3.03
N ALA A 223 0.47 -0.74 3.51
CA ALA A 223 1.72 -1.28 2.99
C ALA A 223 1.51 -2.61 2.28
N VAL A 224 2.13 -2.75 1.11
CA VAL A 224 2.23 -4.00 0.38
C VAL A 224 3.39 -4.80 0.98
N CYS A 225 3.08 -5.90 1.65
CA CYS A 225 4.09 -6.73 2.32
C CYS A 225 4.70 -7.77 1.38
N GLY A 226 3.93 -8.22 0.39
CA GLY A 226 4.35 -9.21 -0.61
C GLY A 226 3.45 -9.22 -1.84
N THR A 227 4.03 -9.53 -3.00
CA THR A 227 3.37 -9.57 -4.32
C THR A 227 3.79 -10.81 -5.08
N GLY A 228 3.08 -11.16 -6.16
CA GLY A 228 3.46 -12.29 -7.01
C GLY A 228 3.32 -13.65 -6.32
N MET A 229 2.57 -13.73 -5.22
CA MET A 229 2.55 -14.92 -4.37
C MET A 229 1.62 -16.00 -4.92
N SER A 230 2.03 -17.26 -4.78
CA SER A 230 1.11 -18.39 -4.92
C SER A 230 0.05 -18.35 -3.80
N ARG A 231 -1.05 -19.09 -3.97
CA ARG A 231 -2.10 -19.17 -2.94
C ARG A 231 -1.56 -19.69 -1.62
N GLU A 232 -0.78 -20.76 -1.67
CA GLU A 232 -0.21 -21.41 -0.49
C GLU A 232 0.75 -20.47 0.25
N ALA A 233 1.68 -19.85 -0.47
CA ALA A 233 2.62 -18.89 0.10
C ALA A 233 1.89 -17.69 0.73
N ALA A 234 0.85 -17.18 0.06
CA ALA A 234 0.06 -16.07 0.58
C ALA A 234 -0.69 -16.44 1.86
N LEU A 235 -1.32 -17.62 1.91
CA LEU A 235 -2.02 -18.10 3.11
C LEU A 235 -1.05 -18.31 4.27
N ALA A 236 0.11 -18.94 4.03
CA ALA A 236 1.12 -19.15 5.06
C ALA A 236 1.68 -17.83 5.61
N ALA A 237 1.95 -16.86 4.73
CA ALA A 237 2.42 -15.55 5.13
C ALA A 237 1.35 -14.75 5.90
N GLU A 238 0.09 -14.77 5.43
CA GLU A 238 -1.02 -14.12 6.13
C GLU A 238 -1.21 -14.71 7.52
N GLU A 239 -1.24 -16.04 7.66
CA GLU A 239 -1.38 -16.72 8.94
C GLU A 239 -0.31 -16.26 9.94
N ARG A 240 0.96 -16.27 9.51
CA ARG A 240 2.08 -15.81 10.34
C ARG A 240 1.94 -14.35 10.75
N MET A 241 1.60 -13.46 9.81
CA MET A 241 1.51 -12.02 10.10
C MET A 241 0.30 -11.69 10.99
N VAL A 242 -0.84 -12.34 10.74
CA VAL A 242 -2.04 -12.19 11.56
C VAL A 242 -1.77 -12.67 12.98
N ASP A 243 -1.21 -13.87 13.14
CA ASP A 243 -0.93 -14.45 14.45
C ASP A 243 0.03 -13.55 15.26
N LYS A 244 1.08 -13.07 14.60
CA LYS A 244 2.14 -12.30 15.24
C LYS A 244 1.74 -10.86 15.60
N TYR A 245 0.85 -10.23 14.84
CA TYR A 245 0.64 -8.78 14.96
C TYR A 245 -0.81 -8.30 15.04
N SER A 246 -1.79 -9.03 14.50
CA SER A 246 -3.12 -8.43 14.27
C SER A 246 -4.31 -9.28 14.69
N LEU A 247 -4.11 -10.50 15.18
CA LEU A 247 -5.20 -11.30 15.72
C LEU A 247 -5.75 -10.65 17.00
N ALA A 248 -7.01 -10.21 16.96
CA ALA A 248 -7.63 -9.40 18.02
C ALA A 248 -7.70 -10.12 19.38
N SER A 249 -7.74 -11.45 19.40
CA SER A 249 -7.69 -12.23 20.64
C SER A 249 -6.31 -12.27 21.30
N LYS A 250 -5.26 -11.86 20.58
CA LYS A 250 -3.86 -11.83 21.06
C LYS A 250 -3.32 -10.40 21.22
N HIS A 251 -3.80 -9.47 20.40
CA HIS A 251 -3.25 -8.12 20.29
C HIS A 251 -4.35 -7.07 20.48
N PRO A 252 -4.21 -6.13 21.44
CA PRO A 252 -5.25 -5.13 21.71
C PRO A 252 -5.53 -4.19 20.53
N TYR A 253 -4.52 -3.97 19.68
CA TYR A 253 -4.62 -3.15 18.46
C TYR A 253 -4.79 -3.99 17.19
N GLY A 254 -5.02 -5.29 17.32
CA GLY A 254 -5.26 -6.21 16.21
C GLY A 254 -6.69 -6.14 15.69
N LEU A 255 -6.87 -6.06 14.38
CA LEU A 255 -8.17 -5.97 13.72
C LEU A 255 -8.59 -7.23 12.96
N ASN A 256 -7.76 -8.28 12.93
CA ASN A 256 -8.15 -9.59 12.40
C ASN A 256 -8.94 -10.35 13.47
N MET A 257 -10.19 -10.71 13.16
CA MET A 257 -11.09 -11.41 14.10
C MET A 257 -10.85 -12.92 14.19
N ILE A 258 -10.18 -13.48 13.18
CA ILE A 258 -9.86 -14.90 13.06
C ILE A 258 -8.39 -15.03 12.65
N PRO A 259 -7.77 -16.20 12.87
CA PRO A 259 -6.45 -16.50 12.32
C PRO A 259 -6.41 -16.29 10.80
N GLY A 260 -5.23 -15.97 10.26
CA GLY A 260 -5.04 -15.90 8.80
C GLY A 260 -4.97 -17.29 8.17
N GLY A 261 -4.82 -17.33 6.85
CA GLY A 261 -4.40 -18.55 6.14
C GLY A 261 -5.31 -19.78 6.31
N LEU A 262 -4.68 -20.95 6.47
CA LEU A 262 -5.38 -22.24 6.57
C LEU A 262 -6.09 -22.39 7.92
N ALA A 263 -5.50 -21.86 8.99
CA ALA A 263 -6.11 -21.83 10.31
C ALA A 263 -7.44 -21.05 10.29
N GLY A 264 -7.47 -19.90 9.61
CA GLY A 264 -8.68 -19.09 9.43
C GLY A 264 -9.77 -19.82 8.65
N LEU A 265 -9.40 -20.46 7.53
CA LEU A 265 -10.35 -21.24 6.71
C LEU A 265 -10.95 -22.41 7.51
N SER A 266 -10.13 -23.09 8.32
CA SER A 266 -10.57 -24.19 9.18
C SER A 266 -11.51 -23.69 10.28
N HIS A 267 -11.20 -22.54 10.89
CA HIS A 267 -12.05 -21.92 11.91
C HIS A 267 -13.45 -21.60 11.38
N ILE A 268 -13.53 -20.99 10.18
CA ILE A 268 -14.82 -20.69 9.53
C ILE A 268 -15.59 -21.99 9.25
N ARG A 269 -14.92 -23.02 8.72
CA ARG A 269 -15.57 -24.29 8.39
C ARG A 269 -16.19 -24.96 9.61
N ASN A 270 -15.51 -24.94 10.75
CA ASN A 270 -16.03 -25.50 12.00
C ASN A 270 -17.21 -24.68 12.52
N PHE A 271 -17.10 -23.36 12.52
CA PHE A 271 -18.21 -22.48 12.94
C PHE A 271 -19.49 -22.65 12.10
N LEU A 272 -19.35 -22.98 10.81
CA LEU A 272 -20.48 -23.27 9.93
C LEU A 272 -21.06 -24.68 10.10
N ARG A 273 -20.31 -25.62 10.70
CA ARG A 273 -20.79 -26.98 11.02
C ARG A 273 -21.58 -27.02 12.33
N ASP A 274 -21.28 -26.13 13.26
CA ASP A 274 -21.89 -26.06 14.58
C ASP A 274 -23.18 -25.18 14.60
N ARG A 275 -23.74 -24.87 13.43
CA ARG A 275 -24.99 -24.13 13.23
C ARG A 275 -25.98 -24.95 12.41
#